data_AF-R6LX47-F1
#
_entry.id   AF-R6LX47-F1
#
_cell.length_a   1.000
_cell.length_b   1.000
_cell.length_c   1.000
_cell.angle_alpha   90.00
_cell.angle_beta   90.00
_cell.angle_gamma   90.00
#
_symmetry.space_group_name_H-M   'P 1'
#
loop_
_entity.id
_entity.type
_entity.pdbx_description
1 polymer ?
#
loop_
_entity_poly.entity_id
_entity_poly.type
_entity_poly.pdbx_seq_one_letter_code
_entity_poly.pdbx_strand_id
1 'polypeptide(L)' 'MDNLEVKFYDTVNDELLKFAVIISQSNGKWVFCKHKERDTYEVPGGHREAGEDIFETAKRELQKLLKGNCRKKQAQSDLR' A
#
# COMPACT_ATOMS: atom_id res chain seq x y z
N MET A 1 -24.33 -19.27 5.51
CA MET A 1 -23.16 -18.45 5.86
C MET A 1 -22.05 -18.93 4.94
N ASP A 2 -21.79 -18.23 3.85
CA ASP A 2 -20.69 -18.59 2.96
C ASP A 2 -19.37 -18.33 3.70
N ASN A 3 -18.56 -19.37 3.87
CA ASN A 3 -17.22 -19.25 4.43
C ASN A 3 -16.38 -18.40 3.47
N LEU A 4 -15.90 -17.25 3.95
CA LEU A 4 -14.97 -16.41 3.20
C LEU A 4 -13.61 -17.13 3.12
N GLU A 5 -13.36 -17.81 2.01
CA GLU A 5 -12.11 -18.54 1.78
C GLU A 5 -11.07 -17.59 1.17
N VAL A 6 -9.92 -17.43 1.85
CA VAL A 6 -8.78 -16.66 1.32
C VAL A 6 -7.95 -17.59 0.44
N LYS A 7 -7.83 -17.23 -0.84
CA LYS A 7 -7.00 -17.95 -1.81
C LYS A 7 -5.75 -17.14 -2.10
N PHE A 8 -4.59 -17.77 -1.94
CA PHE A 8 -3.29 -17.19 -2.28
C PHE A 8 -2.92 -17.62 -3.70
N TYR A 9 -2.44 -16.68 -4.50
CA TYR A 9 -2.04 -16.90 -5.88
C TYR A 9 -0.64 -16.33 -6.08
N ASP A 10 0.26 -17.08 -6.73
CA ASP A 10 1.62 -16.61 -7.04
C ASP A 10 1.61 -15.55 -8.16
N THR A 11 0.69 -15.69 -9.12
CA THR A 11 0.51 -14.77 -10.24
C THR A 11 -0.97 -14.59 -10.52
N VAL A 12 -1.39 -13.35 -10.73
CA VAL A 12 -2.74 -12.99 -11.15
C VAL A 12 -2.60 -11.98 -12.29
N ASN A 13 -3.48 -12.05 -13.29
CA ASN A 13 -3.50 -11.04 -14.35
C ASN A 13 -3.86 -9.67 -13.75
N ASP A 14 -3.04 -8.66 -14.01
CA ASP A 14 -3.22 -7.28 -13.55
C ASP A 14 -4.60 -6.71 -13.88
N GLU A 15 -5.21 -7.16 -14.98
CA GLU A 15 -6.57 -6.77 -15.36
C GLU A 15 -7.63 -7.06 -14.28
N LEU A 16 -7.42 -8.12 -13.50
CA LEU A 16 -8.32 -8.53 -12.42
C LEU A 16 -8.10 -7.73 -11.13
N LEU A 17 -6.96 -7.03 -11.02
CA LEU A 17 -6.57 -6.29 -9.82
C LEU A 17 -7.14 -4.87 -9.88
N LYS A 18 -7.96 -4.54 -8.88
CA LYS A 18 -8.63 -3.24 -8.76
C LYS A 18 -7.85 -2.24 -7.90
N PHE A 19 -7.03 -2.75 -6.99
CA PHE A 19 -6.33 -1.97 -5.98
C PHE A 19 -4.93 -2.53 -5.78
N ALA A 20 -3.97 -1.63 -5.61
CA ALA A 20 -2.64 -1.97 -5.13
C ALA A 20 -2.46 -1.41 -3.72
N VAL A 21 -1.89 -2.21 -2.82
CA VAL A 21 -1.43 -1.75 -1.51
C VAL A 21 0.04 -2.13 -1.39
N ILE A 22 0.88 -1.17 -1.01
CA ILE A 22 2.32 -1.38 -0.90
C ILE A 22 2.81 -0.95 0.48
N ILE A 23 3.44 -1.90 1.18
CA ILE A 23 4.16 -1.62 2.41
C ILE A 23 5.65 -1.51 2.10
N SER A 24 6.29 -0.43 2.52
CA SER A 24 7.71 -0.19 2.26
C SER A 24 8.50 -0.15 3.56
N GLN A 25 9.72 -0.71 3.51
CA GLN A 25 10.66 -0.69 4.63
C GLN A 25 11.92 0.07 4.19
N SER A 26 12.41 0.96 5.06
CA SER A 26 13.64 1.72 4.85
C SER A 26 14.47 1.68 6.12
N ASN A 27 15.75 1.28 6.02
CA ASN A 27 16.67 1.15 7.15
C ASN A 27 16.10 0.31 8.32
N GLY A 28 15.43 -0.81 8.00
CA GLY A 28 14.81 -1.69 9.00
C GLY A 28 13.57 -1.10 9.69
N LYS A 29 13.04 0.02 9.20
CA LYS A 29 11.83 0.67 9.73
C LYS A 29 10.73 0.68 8.69
N TRP A 30 9.50 0.42 9.12
CA TRP A 30 8.32 0.47 8.26
C TRP A 30 7.92 1.91 7.98
N VAL A 31 7.64 2.23 6.72
CA VAL A 31 7.22 3.55 6.30
C VAL A 31 5.71 3.56 6.16
N PHE A 32 5.06 4.33 7.03
CA PHE A 32 3.62 4.58 6.98
C PHE A 32 3.32 6.04 6.65
N CYS A 33 2.13 6.27 6.09
CA CYS A 33 1.62 7.61 5.84
C CYS A 33 0.55 7.97 6.86
N LYS A 34 0.71 9.13 7.48
CA LYS A 34 -0.31 9.72 8.34
C LYS A 34 -0.86 10.97 7.67
N HIS A 35 -2.15 10.97 7.39
CA HIS A 35 -2.87 12.16 6.95
C HIS A 35 -2.92 13.18 8.09
N LYS A 36 -2.75 14.48 7.79
CA LYS A 36 -2.74 15.53 8.82
C LYS A 36 -4.08 15.65 9.57
N GLU A 37 -5.17 15.23 8.92
CA GLU A 37 -6.54 15.36 9.40
C GLU A 37 -7.05 14.09 10.12
N ARG A 38 -6.25 13.01 10.17
CA ARG A 38 -6.62 11.74 10.82
C ARG A 38 -5.51 11.24 11.74
N ASP A 39 -5.90 10.54 12.79
CA ASP A 39 -4.94 10.00 13.77
C ASP A 39 -4.40 8.60 13.40
N THR A 40 -4.95 7.98 12.34
CA THR A 40 -4.60 6.63 11.88
C THR A 40 -3.39 6.63 10.95
N TYR A 41 -2.55 5.60 11.09
CA TYR A 41 -1.50 5.28 10.12
C TYR A 41 -2.08 4.39 9.05
N GLU A 42 -1.84 4.76 7.79
CA GLU A 42 -2.35 4.03 6.64
C GLU A 42 -1.18 3.58 5.77
N VAL A 43 -1.35 2.41 5.15
CA VAL A 43 -0.40 1.88 4.18
C VAL A 43 -0.70 2.56 2.84
N PRO A 44 0.32 2.97 2.07
CA PRO A 44 0.15 3.42 0.70
C PRO A 44 -0.70 2.45 -0.11
N GLY A 45 -1.75 2.96 -0.73
CA GLY A 45 -2.56 2.16 -1.63
C GLY A 45 -3.48 3.04 -2.47
N GLY A 46 -3.89 2.50 -3.60
CA GLY A 46 -4.70 3.24 -4.55
C GLY A 46 -5.30 2.35 -5.63
N HIS A 47 -6.17 2.97 -6.42
CA HIS A 47 -6.79 2.32 -7.56
C HIS A 47 -5.77 2.16 -8.68
N ARG A 48 -5.85 1.00 -9.35
CA ARG A 48 -5.14 0.77 -10.61
C ARG A 48 -5.76 1.64 -11.69
N GLU A 49 -4.92 2.30 -12.49
CA GLU A 49 -5.35 3.05 -13.66
C GLU A 49 -5.35 2.13 -14.90
N ALA A 50 -6.14 2.47 -15.92
CA ALA A 50 -6.30 1.62 -17.11
C ALA A 50 -4.98 1.53 -17.90
N GLY A 51 -4.50 0.30 -18.13
CA GLY A 51 -3.24 0.04 -18.83
C GLY A 51 -1.98 0.07 -17.96
N GLU A 52 -2.11 0.27 -16.64
CA GLU A 52 -1.00 0.12 -15.70
C GLU A 52 -0.89 -1.33 -15.20
N ASP A 53 0.36 -1.81 -15.07
CA ASP A 53 0.73 -2.98 -14.26
C ASP A 53 0.50 -2.65 -12.78
N ILE A 54 0.13 -3.64 -11.98
CA ILE A 54 -0.03 -3.48 -10.53
C ILE A 54 1.23 -2.94 -9.85
N PHE A 55 2.41 -3.31 -10.34
CA PHE A 55 3.69 -2.78 -9.85
C PHE A 55 3.86 -1.29 -10.14
N GLU A 56 3.45 -0.83 -11.33
CA GLU A 56 3.52 0.58 -11.69
C GLU A 56 2.52 1.40 -10.89
N THR A 57 1.29 0.90 -10.68
CA THR A 57 0.32 1.52 -9.76
C THR A 57 0.90 1.63 -8.34
N ALA A 58 1.47 0.55 -7.79
CA ALA A 58 2.04 0.54 -6.45
C ALA A 58 3.19 1.56 -6.32
N LYS A 59 4.07 1.63 -7.32
CA LYS A 59 5.19 2.58 -7.37
C LYS A 59 4.72 4.02 -7.48
N ARG A 60 3.71 4.31 -8.31
CA ARG A 60 3.09 5.64 -8.46
C ARG A 60 2.47 6.10 -7.15
N GLU A 61 1.70 5.25 -6.47
CA GLU A 61 1.08 5.58 -5.17
C GLU A 61 2.13 5.82 -4.07
N LEU A 62 3.16 4.97 -4.00
CA LEU A 62 4.29 5.19 -3.10
C LEU A 62 4.96 6.54 -3.41
N GLN A 63 5.22 6.85 -4.68
CA GLN A 63 5.85 8.11 -5.07
C GLN A 63 4.99 9.33 -4.75
N LYS A 64 3.66 9.27 -4.98
CA LYS A 64 2.71 10.32 -4.60
C LYS A 64 2.76 10.59 -3.10
N LEU A 65 2.81 9.55 -2.28
CA LEU A 65 2.89 9.68 -0.82
C LEU A 65 4.27 10.14 -0.34
N LEU A 66 5.35 9.74 -1.03
CA LEU A 66 6.69 10.23 -0.74
C LEU A 66 6.86 11.72 -1.09
N LYS A 67 6.22 12.18 -2.16
CA LYS A 67 6.23 13.59 -2.59
C LYS A 67 5.13 14.45 -1.95
N GLY A 68 4.08 13.83 -1.40
CA GLY A 68 2.95 14.52 -0.81
C GLY A 68 3.23 15.08 0.58
N ASN A 69 2.33 15.96 1.05
CA ASN A 69 2.36 16.60 2.37
C ASN A 69 2.03 15.66 3.56
N CYS A 70 2.04 14.34 3.35
CA CYS A 70 1.79 13.35 4.38
C CYS A 70 3.00 13.19 5.30
N ARG A 71 2.76 13.15 6.62
CA ARG A 71 3.83 12.86 7.59
C ARG A 71 4.22 11.39 7.44
N LYS A 72 5.49 11.17 7.11
CA LYS A 72 6.09 9.84 7.06
C LYS A 72 6.46 9.47 8.48
N LYS A 73 5.93 8.38 9.00
CA LYS A 73 6.45 7.80 10.23
C LYS A 73 7.19 6.53 9.89
N GLN A 74 8.48 6.53 10.24
CA GLN A 74 9.25 5.30 10.32
C GLN A 74 8.97 4.70 11.69
N ALA A 75 8.15 3.65 11.72
CA ALA A 75 7.94 2.88 12.94
C ALA A 75 8.94 1.71 12.95
N GLN A 76 9.62 1.52 14.09
CA GLN A 76 10.20 0.21 14.35
C GLN A 76 9.06 -0.79 14.49
N SER A 77 9.31 -2.04 14.11
CA SER A 77 8.40 -3.17 14.28
C SER A 77 8.19 -3.46 15.76
N ASP A 78 7.52 -2.56 16.47
CA ASP A 78 6.92 -2.85 17.77
C ASP A 78 5.47 -3.28 17.50
N LEU A 79 5.28 -4.34 16.71
CA LEU A 79 4.11 -5.19 16.88
C LEU A 79 4.44 -6.09 18.07
N ARG A 80 4.02 -5.65 19.26
CA ARG A 80 3.73 -6.55 20.38
C ARG A 80 2.24 -6.83 20.38
#